data_AF-F3L229-F1
#
_entry.id   AF-F3L229-F1
#
_cell.length_a   1.000
_cell.length_b   1.000
_cell.length_c   1.000
_cell.angle_alpha   90.00
_cell.angle_beta   90.00
_cell.angle_gamma   90.00
#
_symmetry.space_group_name_H-M   'P 1'
#
loop_
_entity.id
_entity.type
_entity.pdbx_description
1 polymer ?
#
loop_
_entity_poly.entity_id
_entity_poly.type
_entity_poly.pdbx_seq_one_letter_code
_entity_poly.pdbx_strand_id
1 'polypeptide(L)' 'MTTEQSLREDLAALYRIFDHLGWGELIFNHITVKLPGDEGHFLINPYGLHYSEVTASNLVKVDING' A
#
# COMPACT_ATOMS: atom_id res chain seq x y z
N MET A 1 13.97 12.81 6.53
CA MET A 1 13.19 13.06 5.30
C MET A 1 12.48 11.77 4.95
N THR A 2 11.18 11.82 4.62
CA THR A 2 10.41 10.64 4.25
C THR A 2 10.88 10.12 2.89
N THR A 3 11.13 8.81 2.78
CA THR A 3 11.58 8.16 1.53
C THR A 3 10.49 7.26 0.98
N GLU A 4 10.55 6.89 -0.30
CA GLU A 4 9.64 5.88 -0.85
C GLU A 4 9.75 4.56 -0.07
N GLN A 5 10.97 4.14 0.30
CA GLN A 5 11.20 2.91 1.06
C GLN A 5 10.51 2.93 2.44
N SER A 6 10.65 4.02 3.20
CA SER A 6 9.98 4.14 4.50
C SER A 6 8.46 4.13 4.36
N LEU A 7 7.92 4.78 3.31
CA LEU A 7 6.48 4.75 3.04
C LEU A 7 5.97 3.36 2.66
N ARG A 8 6.78 2.57 1.92
CA ARG A 8 6.46 1.17 1.61
C ARG A 8 6.42 0.32 2.87
N GLU A 9 7.37 0.51 3.79
CA GLU A 9 7.41 -0.19 5.08
C GLU A 9 6.20 0.17 5.96
N ASP A 10 5.90 1.46 6.10
CA ASP A 10 4.75 1.95 6.87
C ASP A 10 3.43 1.44 6.29
N LEU A 11 3.25 1.53 4.97
CA LEU A 11 2.03 1.06 4.31
C LEU A 11 1.89 -0.46 4.44
N ALA A 12 2.96 -1.24 4.26
CA ALA A 12 2.92 -2.68 4.45
C ALA A 12 2.57 -3.06 5.91
N ALA A 13 3.13 -2.35 6.89
CA ALA A 13 2.76 -2.54 8.30
C ALA A 13 1.29 -2.24 8.55
N LEU A 14 0.74 -1.18 7.93
CA LEU A 14 -0.67 -0.83 8.03
C LEU A 14 -1.59 -1.92 7.48
N TYR A 15 -1.25 -2.54 6.35
CA TYR A 15 -1.97 -3.71 5.85
C TYR A 15 -1.99 -4.86 6.86
N ARG A 16 -0.86 -5.13 7.56
CA ARG A 16 -0.80 -6.17 8.61
C ARG A 16 -1.64 -5.83 9.83
N ILE A 17 -1.70 -4.57 10.21
CA ILE A 17 -2.57 -4.11 11.30
C ILE A 17 -4.04 -4.30 10.91
N PHE A 18 -4.43 -3.94 9.68
CA PHE A 18 -5.81 -4.10 9.22
C PHE A 18 -6.23 -5.56 9.11
N ASP A 19 -5.33 -6.42 8.63
CA ASP A 19 -5.51 -7.87 8.63
C ASP A 19 -5.75 -8.40 10.05
N HIS A 20 -4.88 -8.03 11.00
CA HIS A 20 -4.99 -8.43 12.40
C HIS A 20 -6.29 -7.97 13.07
N LEU A 21 -6.79 -6.79 12.70
CA LEU A 21 -8.04 -6.23 13.22
C LEU A 21 -9.30 -6.78 12.51
N GLY A 22 -9.14 -7.59 11.46
CA GLY A 22 -10.26 -8.11 10.68
C GLY A 22 -10.97 -7.04 9.85
N TRP A 23 -10.27 -5.96 9.47
CA TRP A 23 -10.82 -4.82 8.72
C TRP A 23 -10.65 -4.97 7.19
N GLY A 24 -10.12 -6.11 6.73
CA GLY A 24 -10.04 -6.45 5.31
C GLY A 24 -11.36 -6.99 4.76
N GLU A 25 -11.59 -6.79 3.47
CA GLU A 25 -12.69 -7.42 2.71
C GLU A 25 -12.09 -8.26 1.58
N LEU A 26 -11.75 -9.51 1.91
CA LEU A 26 -11.07 -10.43 0.99
C LEU A 26 -9.91 -9.74 0.25
N ILE A 27 -10.03 -9.57 -1.07
CA ILE A 27 -9.03 -8.96 -1.95
C ILE A 27 -9.51 -7.63 -2.58
N PHE A 28 -10.63 -7.07 -2.12
CA PHE A 28 -11.30 -5.95 -2.81
C PHE A 28 -10.93 -4.57 -2.26
N ASN A 29 -10.43 -4.50 -1.03
CA ASN A 29 -10.05 -3.24 -0.41
C ASN A 29 -8.65 -2.79 -0.82
N HIS A 30 -8.40 -1.48 -0.68
CA HIS A 30 -7.12 -0.85 -0.94
C HIS A 30 -6.83 0.23 0.11
N ILE A 31 -5.56 0.39 0.44
CA ILE A 31 -5.03 1.50 1.23
C ILE A 31 -3.89 2.13 0.42
N THR A 32 -3.94 3.44 0.24
CA THR A 32 -2.93 4.16 -0.56
C THR A 32 -2.17 5.17 0.26
N VAL A 33 -0.94 5.44 -0.15
CA VAL A 33 -0.17 6.60 0.33
C VAL A 33 0.40 7.36 -0.86
N LYS A 34 0.26 8.68 -0.84
CA LYS A 34 0.83 9.57 -1.86
C LYS A 34 2.34 9.70 -1.64
N LEU A 35 3.11 9.56 -2.70
CA LEU A 35 4.55 9.82 -2.68
C LEU A 35 4.82 11.34 -2.69
N PRO A 36 5.87 11.80 -1.99
CA PRO A 36 6.29 13.20 -2.07
C PRO A 36 6.78 13.53 -3.50
N GLY A 37 6.51 14.76 -3.94
CA GLY A 37 6.86 15.26 -5.28
C GLY A 37 5.64 15.74 -6.07
N ASP A 38 5.90 16.34 -7.23
CA ASP A 38 4.87 16.96 -8.08
C ASP A 38 4.19 15.98 -9.04
N GLU A 39 4.74 14.76 -9.17
CA GLU A 39 4.28 13.74 -10.13
C GLU A 39 2.91 13.13 -9.77
N GLY A 40 2.46 13.27 -8.52
CA GLY A 40 1.16 12.72 -8.10
C GLY A 40 1.11 11.20 -8.04
N HIS A 41 2.24 10.53 -7.79
CA HIS A 41 2.30 9.07 -7.65
C HIS A 41 1.77 8.57 -6.30
N PHE A 42 1.26 7.34 -6.28
CA PHE A 42 0.77 6.64 -5.08
C PHE A 42 1.37 5.23 -4.97
N LEU A 43 1.46 4.72 -3.75
CA LEU A 43 1.67 3.29 -3.47
C LEU A 43 0.33 2.63 -3.14
N ILE A 44 0.10 1.41 -3.64
CA ILE A 44 -1.11 0.61 -3.43
C ILE A 44 -0.77 -0.89 -3.42
N ASN A 45 -1.62 -1.74 -2.82
CA ASN A 45 -1.49 -3.20 -2.90
C ASN A 45 -1.73 -3.71 -4.34
N PRO A 46 -1.01 -4.76 -4.78
CA PRO A 46 -1.37 -5.49 -5.99
C PRO A 46 -2.76 -6.09 -5.88
N TYR A 47 -3.49 -6.08 -6.99
CA TYR A 47 -4.77 -6.78 -7.08
C TYR A 47 -4.57 -8.29 -6.91
N GLY A 48 -5.46 -8.92 -6.13
CA GLY A 48 -5.44 -10.37 -5.89
C GLY A 48 -4.71 -10.81 -4.63
N LEU A 49 -4.09 -9.89 -3.88
CA LEU A 49 -3.47 -10.20 -2.59
C LEU A 49 -4.41 -9.92 -1.44
N HIS A 50 -4.48 -10.84 -0.48
CA HIS A 50 -5.02 -10.55 0.83
C HIS A 50 -4.08 -9.60 1.60
N TYR A 51 -4.61 -8.86 2.57
CA TYR A 51 -3.81 -7.91 3.36
C TYR A 51 -2.65 -8.60 4.11
N SER A 52 -2.82 -9.86 4.51
CA SER A 52 -1.79 -10.72 5.08
C SER A 52 -0.67 -11.14 4.10
N GLU A 53 -0.73 -10.74 2.84
CA GLU A 53 0.27 -11.07 1.82
C GLU A 53 1.03 -9.83 1.33
N VAL A 54 0.56 -8.63 1.70
CA VAL A 54 1.21 -7.37 1.31
C VAL A 54 2.54 -7.19 2.06
N THR A 55 3.56 -6.75 1.34
CA THR A 55 4.92 -6.47 1.81
C THR A 55 5.43 -5.18 1.18
N ALA A 56 6.44 -4.55 1.77
CA ALA A 56 7.02 -3.32 1.23
C ALA A 56 7.49 -3.47 -0.23
N SER A 57 8.04 -4.64 -0.57
CA SER A 57 8.59 -4.94 -1.90
C SER A 57 7.52 -5.27 -2.95
N ASN A 58 6.33 -5.75 -2.56
CA ASN A 58 5.27 -6.07 -3.51
C ASN A 58 4.27 -4.93 -3.75
N LEU A 59 4.33 -3.83 -2.98
CA LEU A 59 3.54 -2.63 -3.27
C LEU A 59 3.84 -2.10 -4.69
N VAL A 60 2.81 -1.70 -5.40
CA VAL A 60 2.93 -1.10 -6.74
C VAL A 60 2.87 0.42 -6.64
N LYS A 61 3.70 1.08 -7.45
CA LYS A 61 3.64 2.53 -7.64
C LYS A 61 2.79 2.81 -8.88
N VAL A 62 1.79 3.67 -8.75
CA VAL A 62 0.86 4.03 -9.82
C VAL A 62 0.75 5.54 -9.96
N ASP A 63 0.42 6.00 -11.16
CA ASP A 63 0.09 7.40 -11.42
C ASP A 63 -1.43 7.64 -11.33
N ILE A 64 -1.88 8.87 -11.60
CA ILE A 64 -3.30 9.26 -11.46
C ILE A 64 -4.22 8.56 -12.47
N ASN A 65 -3.68 8.02 -13.56
CA ASN A 65 -4.43 7.31 -14.58
C ASN A 65 -4.57 5.80 -14.29
N GLY A 66 -3.92 5.31 -13.22
CA GLY A 66 -3.87 3.88 -12.85
C GLY A 66 -2.63 3.19 -13.37
#